data_AF-A0A7J2KAW8-F1
#
_entry.id   AF-A0A7J2KAW8-F1
#
_cell.length_a   1.000
_cell.length_b   1.000
_cell.length_c   1.000
_cell.angle_alpha   90.00
_cell.angle_beta   90.00
_cell.angle_gamma   90.00
#
_symmetry.space_group_name_H-M   'P 1'
#
loop_
_entity.id
_entity.type
_entity.pdbx_description
1 polymer ?
#
loop_
_entity_poly.entity_id
_entity_poly.type
_entity_poly.pdbx_seq_one_letter_code
_entity_poly.pdbx_strand_id
1 'polypeptide(L)'
;MEQKGRKQRAIVYDIVPGGSKSRMRELVEKTFEDIVVVKEYVEKEGIVSSYGQMPALGQMLTDIIRGDVKADIVFIKSLRIFRSSEPLLFLKRILELRGIRLLSLASKDNKILRLSTQELLNRVKLAKIYDIVGYILLVITTITMWLLIRDVIFTLLFIIVGTIVIVIHYLRGLKARAFIEKKLRELLEFKLPPDTRRIRVRVSLSRVEVYYEDRK
;
A
#
# COMPACT_ATOMS: atom_id res chain seq x y z
N MET A 1 -13.25 17.84 -31.71
CA MET A 1 -13.39 18.85 -30.63
C MET A 1 -12.24 18.66 -29.65
N GLU A 2 -11.18 19.45 -29.80
CA GLU A 2 -9.98 19.40 -28.97
C GLU A 2 -10.28 20.04 -27.60
N GLN A 3 -10.23 19.25 -26.51
CA GLN A 3 -10.25 19.79 -25.16
C GLN A 3 -8.88 20.41 -24.83
N LYS A 4 -8.68 21.67 -25.24
CA LYS A 4 -7.59 22.51 -24.74
C LYS A 4 -7.76 22.72 -23.22
N GLY A 5 -6.88 22.11 -22.44
CA GLY A 5 -6.18 22.81 -21.36
C GLY A 5 -6.79 22.84 -19.95
N ARG A 6 -7.57 21.85 -19.50
CA ARG A 6 -7.90 21.78 -18.06
C ARG A 6 -6.73 21.12 -17.31
N LYS A 7 -5.88 21.93 -16.68
CA LYS A 7 -4.80 21.41 -15.83
C LYS A 7 -5.38 20.52 -14.72
N GLN A 8 -4.78 19.35 -14.52
CA GLN A 8 -5.18 18.38 -13.51
C GLN A 8 -4.71 18.85 -12.13
N ARG A 9 -5.54 18.66 -11.12
CA ARG A 9 -5.23 19.08 -9.75
C ARG A 9 -4.57 17.95 -9.00
N ALA A 10 -3.42 18.24 -8.39
CA ALA A 10 -2.64 17.27 -7.65
C ALA A 10 -2.52 17.63 -6.17
N ILE A 11 -2.51 16.61 -5.32
CA ILE A 11 -2.02 16.69 -3.95
C ILE A 11 -0.66 16.02 -3.90
N VAL A 12 0.22 16.55 -3.08
CA VAL A 12 1.57 16.00 -2.85
C VAL A 12 1.66 15.56 -1.39
N TYR A 13 2.11 14.33 -1.16
CA TYR A 13 2.45 13.83 0.18
C TYR A 13 3.92 13.40 0.23
N ASP A 14 4.66 13.98 1.16
CA ASP A 14 6.10 13.73 1.33
C ASP A 14 6.49 13.53 2.81
N ILE A 15 7.58 12.80 3.03
CA ILE A 15 8.22 12.66 4.34
C ILE A 15 9.64 13.20 4.20
N VAL A 16 9.95 14.26 4.94
CA VAL A 16 11.24 14.96 4.86
C VAL A 16 12.06 14.77 6.12
N PRO A 17 13.40 14.69 6.01
CA PRO A 17 14.29 14.73 7.16
C PRO A 17 14.12 16.03 7.97
N GLY A 18 14.47 15.99 9.26
CA GLY A 18 14.47 17.19 10.11
C GLY A 18 15.28 18.34 9.50
N GLY A 19 14.72 19.54 9.49
CA GLY A 19 15.37 20.74 8.94
C GLY A 19 15.35 20.87 7.41
N SER A 20 14.81 19.89 6.68
CA SER A 20 14.67 19.94 5.22
C SER A 20 13.31 20.47 4.77
N LYS A 21 13.26 21.18 3.64
CA LYS A 21 12.02 21.55 2.95
C LYS A 21 11.68 20.49 1.90
N SER A 22 10.38 20.20 1.71
CA SER A 22 9.98 19.36 0.58
C SER A 22 10.22 20.10 -0.73
N ARG A 23 10.73 19.37 -1.73
CA ARG A 23 10.89 19.83 -3.11
C ARG A 23 9.91 19.12 -4.05
N MET A 24 8.96 18.37 -3.48
CA MET A 24 8.15 17.44 -4.25
C MET A 24 7.13 18.19 -5.11
N ARG A 25 6.60 19.32 -4.63
CA ARG A 25 5.78 20.24 -5.43
C ARG A 25 6.49 20.69 -6.71
N GLU A 26 7.67 21.29 -6.58
CA GLU A 26 8.44 21.79 -7.72
C GLU A 26 8.78 20.67 -8.71
N LEU A 27 9.13 19.49 -8.18
CA LEU A 27 9.46 18.34 -9.02
C LEU A 27 8.24 17.87 -9.83
N VAL A 28 7.06 17.79 -9.22
CA VAL A 28 5.83 17.39 -9.92
C VAL A 28 5.45 18.41 -10.99
N GLU A 29 5.45 19.70 -10.66
CA GLU A 29 5.06 20.76 -11.60
C GLU A 29 6.08 20.94 -12.75
N LYS A 30 7.37 20.66 -12.53
CA LYS A 30 8.38 20.61 -13.60
C LYS A 30 8.30 19.38 -14.47
N THR A 31 7.91 18.23 -13.90
CA THR A 31 7.85 16.95 -14.63
C THR A 31 6.57 16.83 -15.44
N PHE A 32 5.48 17.43 -14.97
CA PHE A 32 4.15 17.31 -15.56
C PHE A 32 3.55 18.71 -15.80
N GLU A 33 3.70 19.22 -17.03
CA GLU A 33 3.28 20.57 -17.41
C GLU A 33 1.77 20.82 -17.29
N ASP A 34 0.97 19.76 -17.36
CA ASP A 34 -0.49 19.76 -17.26
C ASP A 34 -1.02 19.61 -15.83
N ILE A 35 -0.14 19.60 -14.82
CA ILE A 35 -0.50 19.39 -13.42
C ILE A 35 -0.29 20.66 -12.59
N VAL A 36 -1.21 20.94 -11.67
CA VAL A 36 -1.08 21.99 -10.65
C VAL A 36 -1.24 21.38 -9.26
N VAL A 37 -0.26 21.61 -8.38
CA VAL A 37 -0.34 21.12 -7.01
C VAL A 37 -1.21 22.07 -6.19
N VAL A 38 -2.38 21.60 -5.77
CA VAL A 38 -3.37 22.38 -5.00
C VAL A 38 -3.06 22.38 -3.51
N LYS A 39 -2.43 21.33 -2.99
CA LYS A 39 -2.06 21.22 -1.58
C LYS A 39 -0.90 20.25 -1.39
N GLU A 40 -0.05 20.57 -0.41
CA GLU A 40 1.10 19.76 -0.02
C GLU A 40 0.94 19.35 1.44
N TYR A 41 1.17 18.06 1.72
CA TYR A 41 1.15 17.47 3.06
C TYR A 41 2.53 16.90 3.34
N VAL A 42 3.21 17.44 4.35
CA VAL A 42 4.59 17.09 4.66
C VAL A 42 4.68 16.55 6.08
N GLU A 43 5.24 15.36 6.23
CA GLU A 43 5.65 14.82 7.52
C GLU A 43 7.12 15.11 7.78
N LYS A 44 7.47 15.33 9.05
CA LYS A 44 8.86 15.28 9.49
C LYS A 44 9.20 13.85 9.87
N GLU A 45 10.28 13.32 9.30
CA GLU A 45 10.74 11.95 9.54
C GLU A 45 10.95 11.66 11.04
N GLY A 46 11.45 12.64 11.81
CA GLY A 46 11.60 12.53 13.26
C GLY A 46 10.28 12.30 14.01
N ILE A 47 9.16 12.88 13.54
CA ILE A 47 7.85 12.65 14.17
C ILE A 47 7.36 11.24 13.85
N VAL A 48 7.50 10.82 12.58
CA VAL A 48 7.08 9.51 12.10
C VAL A 48 7.89 8.39 12.77
N SER A 49 9.20 8.57 12.95
CA SER A 49 10.08 7.57 13.54
C SER A 49 9.93 7.49 15.06
N SER A 50 9.84 8.62 15.77
CA SER A 50 9.77 8.64 17.24
C SER A 50 8.38 8.30 17.79
N TYR A 51 7.30 8.79 17.16
CA TYR A 51 5.94 8.60 17.68
C TYR A 51 5.14 7.55 16.90
N GLY A 52 5.65 7.11 15.75
CA GLY A 52 4.94 6.16 14.89
C GLY A 52 3.64 6.69 14.31
N GLN A 53 3.46 8.01 14.27
CA GLN A 53 2.27 8.67 13.76
C GLN A 53 2.52 9.40 12.45
N MET A 54 1.49 9.46 11.61
CA MET A 54 1.51 10.14 10.31
C MET A 54 0.36 11.16 10.27
N PRO A 55 0.45 12.27 11.05
CA PRO A 55 -0.63 13.25 11.20
C PRO A 55 -0.98 13.98 9.90
N ALA A 56 0.00 14.36 9.07
CA ALA A 56 -0.25 15.00 7.78
C ALA A 56 -0.94 14.03 6.80
N LEU A 57 -0.62 12.73 6.85
CA LEU A 57 -1.34 11.70 6.09
C LEU A 57 -2.79 11.56 6.55
N GLY A 58 -3.02 11.53 7.88
CA GLY A 58 -4.37 11.52 8.46
C GLY A 58 -5.18 12.75 8.06
N GLN A 59 -4.56 13.93 8.08
CA GLN A 59 -5.19 15.17 7.62
C GLN A 59 -5.51 15.13 6.12
N MET A 60 -4.60 14.63 5.29
CA MET A 60 -4.84 14.48 3.85
C MET A 60 -6.05 13.59 3.57
N LEU A 61 -6.11 12.42 4.20
CA LEU A 61 -7.23 11.50 4.08
C LEU A 61 -8.53 12.14 4.56
N THR A 62 -8.48 12.85 5.69
CA THR A 62 -9.61 13.60 6.24
C THR A 62 -10.14 14.63 5.25
N ASP A 63 -9.26 15.47 4.69
CA ASP A 63 -9.64 16.54 3.76
C ASP A 63 -10.23 15.96 2.45
N ILE A 64 -9.68 14.86 1.95
CA ILE A 64 -10.18 14.12 0.76
C ILE A 64 -11.55 13.49 1.06
N ILE A 65 -11.71 12.88 2.23
CA ILE A 65 -12.97 12.27 2.67
C ILE A 65 -14.03 13.34 2.87
N ARG A 66 -13.69 14.51 3.42
CA ARG A 66 -14.66 15.61 3.60
C ARG A 66 -15.01 16.31 2.29
N GLY A 67 -14.15 16.20 1.27
CA GLY A 67 -14.28 16.93 0.01
C GLY A 67 -13.76 18.36 0.10
N ASP A 68 -13.03 18.68 1.17
CA ASP A 68 -12.41 20.00 1.40
C ASP A 68 -11.31 20.28 0.38
N VAL A 69 -10.71 19.22 -0.19
CA VAL A 69 -9.72 19.31 -1.26
C VAL A 69 -10.21 18.52 -2.46
N LYS A 70 -10.35 19.22 -3.60
CA LYS A 70 -10.68 18.60 -4.89
C LYS A 70 -9.41 18.37 -5.69
N ALA A 71 -9.00 17.11 -5.78
CA ALA A 71 -7.83 16.68 -6.54
C ALA A 71 -8.18 15.51 -7.45
N ASP A 72 -7.46 15.40 -8.56
CA ASP A 72 -7.61 14.34 -9.55
C ASP A 72 -6.47 13.31 -9.41
N ILE A 73 -5.34 13.73 -8.81
CA ILE A 73 -4.16 12.90 -8.55
C ILE A 73 -3.61 13.16 -7.13
N VAL A 74 -3.12 12.12 -6.46
CA VAL A 74 -2.22 12.22 -5.32
C VAL A 74 -0.86 11.68 -5.74
N PHE A 75 0.19 12.48 -5.54
CA PHE A 75 1.57 12.05 -5.68
C PHE A 75 2.15 11.66 -4.33
N ILE A 76 2.93 10.58 -4.33
CA ILE A 76 3.81 10.17 -3.25
C ILE A 76 5.23 9.99 -3.78
N LYS A 77 6.23 10.13 -2.92
CA LYS A 77 7.62 9.92 -3.32
C LYS A 77 7.92 8.46 -3.68
N SER A 78 7.50 7.53 -2.84
CA SER A 78 7.62 6.08 -3.06
C SER A 78 6.70 5.30 -2.13
N LEU A 79 6.42 4.03 -2.42
CA LEU A 79 5.69 3.12 -1.53
C LEU A 79 6.44 2.83 -0.22
N ARG A 80 7.76 3.02 -0.20
CA ARG A 80 8.61 2.76 0.98
C ARG A 80 8.31 3.67 2.16
N ILE A 81 7.58 4.76 1.94
CA ILE A 81 7.11 5.65 3.02
C ILE A 81 6.11 4.94 3.94
N PHE A 82 5.44 3.90 3.45
CA PHE A 82 4.54 3.07 4.24
C PHE A 82 5.30 1.87 4.80
N ARG A 83 5.43 1.79 6.13
CA ARG A 83 6.07 0.64 6.80
C ARG A 83 5.18 -0.59 6.89
N SER A 84 3.87 -0.43 6.70
CA SER A 84 2.90 -1.51 6.66
C SER A 84 1.95 -1.35 5.48
N SER A 85 1.31 -2.45 5.09
CA SER A 85 0.35 -2.43 3.99
C SER A 85 -0.96 -1.73 4.34
N GLU A 86 -1.36 -1.68 5.61
CA GLU A 86 -2.67 -1.19 6.01
C GLU A 86 -2.91 0.30 5.67
N PRO A 87 -2.04 1.26 6.04
CA PRO A 87 -2.20 2.66 5.63
C PRO A 87 -2.20 2.86 4.12
N LEU A 88 -1.38 2.10 3.38
CA LEU A 88 -1.33 2.16 1.93
C LEU A 88 -2.63 1.67 1.30
N LEU A 89 -3.14 0.52 1.75
CA LEU A 89 -4.38 -0.08 1.23
C LEU A 89 -5.58 0.80 1.57
N PHE A 90 -5.62 1.36 2.78
CA PHE A 90 -6.67 2.30 3.18
C PHE A 90 -6.64 3.58 2.33
N LEU A 91 -5.46 4.21 2.18
CA LEU A 91 -5.29 5.37 1.30
C LEU A 91 -5.78 5.07 -0.11
N LYS A 92 -5.34 3.95 -0.68
CA LYS A 92 -5.73 3.53 -2.01
C LYS A 92 -7.25 3.39 -2.15
N ARG A 93 -7.92 2.74 -1.20
CA ARG A 93 -9.38 2.58 -1.23
C ARG A 93 -10.10 3.92 -1.16
N ILE A 94 -9.68 4.83 -0.29
CA ILE A 94 -10.28 6.17 -0.18
C ILE A 94 -10.14 6.95 -1.48
N LEU A 95 -8.97 6.90 -2.11
CA LEU A 95 -8.73 7.57 -3.39
C LEU A 95 -9.61 6.98 -4.50
N GLU A 96 -9.74 5.65 -4.56
CA GLU A 96 -10.64 4.98 -5.52
C GLU A 96 -12.11 5.39 -5.33
N LEU A 97 -12.60 5.43 -4.09
CA LEU A 97 -13.96 5.88 -3.78
C LEU A 97 -14.21 7.34 -4.17
N ARG A 98 -13.16 8.17 -4.24
CA ARG A 98 -13.22 9.57 -4.65
C ARG A 98 -12.83 9.79 -6.11
N GLY A 99 -12.53 8.73 -6.87
CA GLY A 99 -12.10 8.83 -8.27
C GLY A 99 -10.72 9.50 -8.45
N ILE A 100 -9.88 9.50 -7.42
CA ILE A 100 -8.56 10.13 -7.40
C ILE A 100 -7.49 9.07 -7.72
N ARG A 101 -6.54 9.40 -8.59
CA ARG A 101 -5.44 8.48 -8.95
C ARG A 101 -4.27 8.63 -7.98
N LEU A 102 -3.67 7.52 -7.56
CA LEU A 102 -2.44 7.52 -6.77
C LEU A 102 -1.23 7.26 -7.68
N LEU A 103 -0.27 8.17 -7.69
CA LEU A 103 0.97 8.06 -8.47
C LEU A 103 2.19 8.17 -7.56
N SER A 104 3.22 7.39 -7.88
CA SER A 104 4.53 7.48 -7.25
C SER A 104 5.52 8.12 -8.21
N LEU A 105 6.38 8.99 -7.67
CA LEU A 105 7.55 9.49 -8.40
C LEU A 105 8.58 8.39 -8.65
N ALA A 106 8.59 7.33 -7.84
CA ALA A 106 9.33 6.12 -8.13
C ALA A 106 8.57 5.24 -9.14
N SER A 107 8.96 5.29 -10.42
CA SER A 107 8.27 4.65 -11.54
C SER A 107 7.95 3.16 -11.35
N LYS A 108 8.76 2.43 -10.57
CA LYS A 108 8.57 1.00 -10.28
C LYS A 108 7.28 0.73 -9.49
N ASP A 109 6.88 1.65 -8.63
CA ASP A 109 5.72 1.52 -7.75
C ASP A 109 4.40 1.69 -8.50
N ASN A 110 4.42 2.42 -9.62
CA ASN A 110 3.23 2.74 -10.40
C ASN A 110 2.51 1.51 -10.94
N LYS A 111 3.22 0.39 -11.15
CA LYS A 111 2.60 -0.88 -11.55
C LYS A 111 1.61 -1.40 -10.51
N ILE A 112 1.95 -1.28 -9.23
CA ILE A 112 1.09 -1.73 -8.12
C ILE A 112 -0.01 -0.70 -7.85
N LEU A 113 0.34 0.58 -7.89
CA LEU A 113 -0.58 1.68 -7.55
C LEU A 113 -1.75 1.84 -8.54
N ARG A 114 -1.52 1.52 -9.82
CA ARG A 114 -2.54 1.61 -10.88
C ARG A 114 -3.63 0.54 -10.78
N LEU A 115 -3.34 -0.61 -10.19
CA LEU A 115 -4.31 -1.70 -10.07
C LEU A 115 -5.44 -1.31 -9.13
N SER A 116 -6.70 -1.61 -9.40
CA SER A 116 -7.77 -1.35 -8.42
C SER A 116 -7.63 -2.18 -7.13
N THR A 117 -8.28 -1.78 -6.03
CA THR A 117 -8.34 -2.60 -4.78
C THR A 117 -8.87 -4.01 -5.07
N GLN A 118 -9.81 -4.13 -6.01
CA GLN A 118 -10.35 -5.43 -6.45
C GLN A 118 -9.31 -6.25 -7.22
N GLU A 119 -8.57 -5.64 -8.14
CA GLU A 119 -7.48 -6.33 -8.86
C GLU A 119 -6.36 -6.78 -7.92
N LEU A 120 -6.03 -5.97 -6.90
CA LEU A 120 -5.08 -6.36 -5.86
C LEU A 120 -5.58 -7.59 -5.11
N LEU A 121 -6.86 -7.64 -4.75
CA LEU A 121 -7.45 -8.82 -4.10
C LEU A 121 -7.34 -10.06 -4.99
N ASN A 122 -7.66 -9.92 -6.28
CA ASN A 122 -7.57 -11.02 -7.23
C ASN A 122 -6.12 -11.52 -7.40
N ARG A 123 -5.14 -10.61 -7.45
CA ARG A 123 -3.71 -10.98 -7.50
C ARG A 123 -3.26 -11.70 -6.24
N VAL A 124 -3.69 -11.25 -5.06
CA VAL A 124 -3.36 -11.93 -3.79
C VAL A 124 -3.95 -13.34 -3.76
N LYS A 125 -5.20 -13.52 -4.22
CA LYS A 125 -5.84 -14.85 -4.34
C LYS A 125 -5.10 -15.76 -5.32
N LEU A 126 -4.78 -15.27 -6.51
CA LEU A 126 -4.01 -16.02 -7.51
C LEU A 126 -2.63 -16.39 -6.97
N ALA A 127 -1.95 -15.47 -6.30
CA ALA A 127 -0.64 -15.71 -5.72
C ALA A 127 -0.71 -16.79 -4.63
N LYS A 128 -1.78 -16.87 -3.84
CA LYS A 128 -2.01 -17.97 -2.89
C LYS A 128 -2.20 -19.32 -3.60
N ILE A 129 -2.87 -19.35 -4.75
CA ILE A 129 -2.99 -20.56 -5.58
C ILE A 129 -1.61 -20.99 -6.08
N TYR A 130 -0.81 -20.06 -6.63
CA TYR A 130 0.56 -20.36 -7.06
C TYR A 130 1.44 -20.85 -5.92
N ASP A 131 1.29 -20.28 -4.72
CA ASP A 131 2.02 -20.75 -3.53
C ASP A 131 1.65 -22.20 -3.19
N ILE A 132 0.36 -22.56 -3.22
CA ILE A 132 -0.11 -23.94 -2.97
C ILE A 132 0.43 -24.90 -4.02
N VAL A 133 0.33 -24.54 -5.31
CA VAL A 133 0.83 -25.37 -6.41
C VAL A 133 2.35 -25.53 -6.31
N GLY A 134 3.08 -24.45 -6.03
CA GLY A 134 4.53 -24.48 -5.83
C GLY A 134 4.93 -25.37 -4.66
N TYR A 135 4.17 -25.35 -3.55
CA TYR A 135 4.39 -26.24 -2.42
C TYR A 135 4.17 -27.71 -2.78
N ILE A 136 3.09 -28.04 -3.50
CA ILE A 136 2.82 -29.42 -3.96
C ILE A 136 3.95 -29.91 -4.87
N LEU A 137 4.36 -29.11 -5.85
CA LEU A 137 5.46 -29.45 -6.76
C LEU A 137 6.77 -29.68 -6.01
N LEU A 138 7.02 -28.86 -4.99
CA LEU A 138 8.20 -29.01 -4.16
C LEU A 138 8.19 -30.32 -3.38
N VAL A 139 7.07 -30.67 -2.72
CA VAL A 139 6.92 -31.96 -2.01
C VAL A 139 7.17 -33.13 -2.96
N ILE A 140 6.59 -33.11 -4.16
CA ILE A 140 6.80 -34.15 -5.18
C ILE A 140 8.29 -34.25 -5.55
N THR A 141 8.96 -33.11 -5.75
CA THR A 141 10.38 -33.07 -6.12
C THR A 141 11.26 -33.60 -4.98
N THR A 142 10.94 -33.27 -3.73
CA THR A 142 11.64 -33.78 -2.54
C THR A 142 11.49 -35.30 -2.40
N ILE A 143 10.28 -35.84 -2.58
CA ILE A 143 10.04 -37.29 -2.57
C ILE A 143 10.80 -37.99 -3.70
N THR A 144 10.80 -37.39 -4.90
CA THR A 144 11.49 -37.95 -6.06
C THR A 144 13.01 -38.00 -5.85
N MET A 145 13.60 -36.91 -5.31
CA MET A 145 15.02 -36.88 -4.94
C MET A 145 15.37 -37.89 -3.85
N TRP A 146 14.48 -38.09 -2.87
CA TRP A 146 14.66 -39.11 -1.83
C TRP A 146 14.78 -40.52 -2.41
N LEU A 147 14.00 -40.85 -3.44
CA LEU A 147 14.05 -42.15 -4.09
C LEU A 147 15.32 -42.37 -4.94
N LEU A 148 15.98 -41.29 -5.38
CA LEU A 148 17.14 -41.37 -6.29
C LEU A 148 18.49 -41.41 -5.58
N ILE A 149 18.57 -40.91 -4.35
CA ILE A 149 19.85 -40.80 -3.61
C ILE A 149 20.04 -42.04 -2.73
N ARG A 150 21.11 -42.80 -2.99
CA ARG A 150 21.47 -44.01 -2.22
C ARG A 150 21.96 -43.73 -0.80
N ASP A 151 22.47 -42.53 -0.54
CA ASP A 151 23.04 -42.14 0.74
C ASP A 151 21.97 -41.56 1.68
N VAL A 152 21.43 -42.42 2.54
CA VAL A 152 20.24 -42.14 3.36
C VAL A 152 20.44 -40.95 4.30
N ILE A 153 21.65 -40.79 4.87
CA ILE A 153 21.94 -39.79 5.90
C ILE A 153 21.98 -38.37 5.32
N PHE A 154 22.70 -38.15 4.21
CA PHE A 154 22.78 -36.84 3.56
C PHE A 154 21.44 -36.41 2.98
N THR A 155 20.68 -37.37 2.46
CA THR A 155 19.32 -37.13 1.95
C THR A 155 18.39 -36.68 3.06
N LEU A 156 18.41 -37.34 4.22
CA LEU A 156 17.60 -36.96 5.37
C LEU A 156 17.90 -35.54 5.85
N LEU A 157 19.19 -35.21 5.98
CA LEU A 157 19.64 -33.89 6.41
C LEU A 157 19.20 -32.79 5.43
N PHE A 158 19.35 -33.03 4.13
CA PHE A 158 18.92 -32.09 3.08
C PHE A 158 17.40 -31.88 3.09
N ILE A 159 16.62 -32.95 3.27
CA ILE A 159 15.16 -32.88 3.38
C ILE A 159 14.74 -32.10 4.61
N ILE A 160 15.35 -32.35 5.77
CA ILE A 160 15.00 -31.65 7.03
C ILE A 160 15.30 -30.15 6.89
N VAL A 161 16.50 -29.79 6.44
CA VAL A 161 16.89 -28.38 6.29
C VAL A 161 16.03 -27.68 5.22
N GLY A 162 15.85 -28.30 4.06
CA GLY A 162 15.00 -27.78 2.99
C GLY A 162 13.57 -27.57 3.46
N THR A 163 12.98 -28.58 4.12
CA THR A 163 11.61 -28.51 4.65
C THR A 163 11.47 -27.40 5.68
N ILE A 164 12.42 -27.25 6.62
CA ILE A 164 12.37 -26.18 7.64
C ILE A 164 12.43 -24.80 6.98
N VAL A 165 13.39 -24.55 6.08
CA VAL A 165 13.53 -23.25 5.41
C VAL A 165 12.27 -22.90 4.63
N ILE A 166 11.71 -23.87 3.91
CA ILE A 166 10.54 -23.69 3.07
C ILE A 166 9.29 -23.49 3.93
N VAL A 167 9.06 -24.32 4.94
CA VAL A 167 7.92 -24.18 5.86
C VAL A 167 7.97 -22.83 6.55
N ILE A 168 9.13 -22.36 7.01
CA ILE A 168 9.26 -21.04 7.64
C ILE A 168 8.94 -19.91 6.65
N HIS A 169 9.53 -19.93 5.44
CA HIS A 169 9.27 -18.90 4.42
C HIS A 169 7.81 -18.91 3.97
N TYR A 170 7.26 -20.11 3.76
CA TYR A 170 5.91 -20.33 3.29
C TYR A 170 4.87 -19.87 4.32
N LEU A 171 5.03 -20.26 5.59
CA LEU A 171 4.12 -19.84 6.66
C LEU A 171 4.15 -18.32 6.86
N ARG A 172 5.32 -17.67 6.76
CA ARG A 172 5.42 -16.20 6.85
C ARG A 172 4.73 -15.52 5.66
N GLY A 173 4.96 -16.00 4.43
CA GLY A 173 4.34 -15.48 3.22
C GLY A 173 2.82 -15.63 3.21
N LEU A 174 2.31 -16.81 3.56
CA LEU A 174 0.88 -17.08 3.66
C LEU A 174 0.20 -16.21 4.72
N LYS A 175 0.80 -16.06 5.91
CA LYS A 175 0.24 -15.20 6.97
C LYS A 175 0.13 -13.74 6.50
N ALA A 176 1.18 -13.20 5.87
CA ALA A 176 1.16 -11.85 5.35
C ALA A 176 0.09 -11.67 4.25
N ARG A 177 -0.03 -12.63 3.33
CA ARG A 177 -1.03 -12.60 2.25
C ARG A 177 -2.44 -12.75 2.77
N ALA A 178 -2.68 -13.62 3.74
CA ALA A 178 -3.98 -13.78 4.38
C ALA A 178 -4.41 -12.50 5.11
N PHE A 179 -3.47 -11.82 5.78
CA PHE A 179 -3.73 -10.51 6.38
C PHE A 179 -4.12 -9.47 5.32
N ILE A 180 -3.36 -9.37 4.22
CA ILE A 180 -3.66 -8.46 3.11
C ILE A 180 -5.02 -8.80 2.47
N GLU A 181 -5.32 -10.08 2.23
CA GLU A 181 -6.60 -10.52 1.66
C GLU A 181 -7.77 -10.10 2.56
N LYS A 182 -7.66 -10.34 3.87
CA LYS A 182 -8.67 -9.96 4.86
C LYS A 182 -8.88 -8.44 4.84
N LYS A 183 -7.79 -7.65 4.88
CA LYS A 183 -7.87 -6.19 4.84
C LYS A 183 -8.45 -5.66 3.53
N LEU A 184 -8.10 -6.23 2.39
CA LEU A 184 -8.69 -5.84 1.11
C LEU A 184 -10.20 -6.12 1.07
N ARG A 185 -10.67 -7.24 1.64
CA ARG A 185 -12.11 -7.53 1.76
C ARG A 185 -12.82 -6.53 2.66
N GLU A 186 -12.29 -6.28 3.86
CA GLU A 186 -12.81 -5.25 4.79
C GLU A 186 -12.92 -3.88 4.09
N LEU A 187 -11.89 -3.49 3.33
CA LEU A 187 -11.85 -2.22 2.61
C LEU A 187 -12.82 -2.16 1.41
N LEU A 188 -13.07 -3.28 0.73
CA LEU A 188 -14.04 -3.34 -0.37
C LEU A 188 -15.48 -3.19 0.12
N GLU A 189 -15.76 -3.68 1.33
CA GLU A 189 -17.05 -3.49 2.00
C GLU A 189 -17.20 -2.07 2.55
N PHE A 190 -16.09 -1.40 2.88
CA PHE A 190 -16.11 0.00 3.30
C PHE A 190 -16.68 0.91 2.21
N LYS A 191 -17.73 1.64 2.60
CA LYS A 191 -18.37 2.72 1.83
C LYS A 191 -18.26 4.01 2.63
N LEU A 192 -18.13 5.13 1.93
CA LEU A 192 -18.16 6.43 2.58
C LEU A 192 -19.55 6.68 3.18
N PRO A 193 -19.64 7.07 4.47
CA PRO A 193 -20.88 7.49 5.08
C PRO A 193 -21.49 8.69 4.32
N PRO A 194 -22.82 8.88 4.36
CA PRO A 194 -23.45 10.04 3.74
C PRO A 194 -23.05 11.37 4.39
N ASP A 195 -22.82 11.40 5.72
CA ASP A 195 -22.26 12.57 6.42
C ASP A 195 -20.74 12.45 6.56
N THR A 196 -20.01 12.87 5.54
CA THR A 196 -18.54 12.84 5.55
C THR A 196 -17.91 13.99 6.33
N ARG A 197 -18.67 15.03 6.69
CA ARG A 197 -18.11 16.26 7.31
C ARG A 197 -17.55 16.02 8.71
N ARG A 198 -18.00 14.98 9.40
CA ARG A 198 -17.58 14.66 10.77
C ARG A 198 -16.45 13.65 10.85
N ILE A 199 -16.06 13.06 9.71
CA ILE A 199 -15.06 11.99 9.69
C ILE A 199 -13.68 12.59 9.94
N ARG A 200 -12.91 11.97 10.81
CA ARG A 200 -11.49 12.21 11.01
C ARG A 200 -10.74 10.90 10.83
N VAL A 201 -9.53 10.99 10.29
CA VAL A 201 -8.64 9.85 10.11
C VAL A 201 -7.37 10.09 10.91
N ARG A 202 -7.03 9.13 11.78
CA ARG A 202 -5.73 9.06 12.42
C ARG A 202 -4.96 7.91 11.81
N VAL A 203 -3.74 8.20 11.36
CA VAL A 203 -2.86 7.21 10.76
C VAL A 203 -1.63 7.02 11.62
N SER A 204 -1.35 5.78 11.96
CA SER A 204 -0.07 5.36 12.51
C SER A 204 0.70 4.53 11.48
N LEU A 205 1.94 4.19 11.79
CA LEU A 205 2.77 3.32 10.94
C LEU A 205 2.13 1.95 10.68
N SER A 206 1.29 1.45 11.59
CA SER A 206 0.75 0.09 11.56
C SER A 206 -0.75 0.01 11.31
N ARG A 207 -1.52 1.06 11.63
CA ARG A 207 -2.98 1.02 11.61
C ARG A 207 -3.59 2.34 11.19
N VAL A 208 -4.82 2.26 10.69
CA VAL A 208 -5.66 3.43 10.41
C VAL A 208 -6.91 3.40 11.27
N GLU A 209 -7.18 4.50 11.94
CA GLU A 209 -8.38 4.70 12.76
C GLU A 209 -9.26 5.77 12.10
N VAL A 210 -10.52 5.41 11.84
CA VAL A 210 -11.55 6.34 11.39
C VAL A 210 -12.49 6.59 12.56
N TYR A 211 -12.68 7.86 12.93
CA TYR A 211 -13.56 8.25 14.03
C TYR A 211 -14.40 9.46 13.64
N TYR A 212 -15.51 9.64 14.33
CA TYR A 212 -16.42 10.76 14.14
C TYR A 212 -16.14 11.80 15.22
N GLU A 213 -16.07 13.06 14.81
CA GLU A 213 -15.97 14.19 15.74
C GLU A 213 -17.35 14.44 16.36
N ASP A 214 -17.52 14.07 17.63
CA ASP A 214 -18.75 14.33 18.39
C ASP A 214 -18.94 15.83 18.65
N ARG A 215 -20.19 16.29 18.63
CA ARG A 215 -20.52 17.67 19.02
C ARG A 215 -20.23 17.83 20.52
N LYS A 216 -19.29 18.71 20.86
CA LYS A 216 -19.33 19.43 22.14
C LYS A 216 -20.36 20.55 22.05
#